data_AF-X1CWZ8-F1
#
_entry.id   AF-X1CWZ8-F1
#
_cell.length_a   1.000
_cell.length_b   1.000
_cell.length_c   1.000
_cell.angle_alpha   90.00
_cell.angle_beta   90.00
_cell.angle_gamma   90.00
#
_symmetry.space_group_name_H-M   'P 1'
#
loop_
_entity.id
_entity.type
_entity.pdbx_description
1 polymer ?
#
loop_
_entity_poly.entity_id
_entity_poly.type
_entity_poly.pdbx_seq_one_letter_code
_entity_poly.pdbx_strand_id
1 'polypeptide(L)' 'MTIHPQLLADCHMIGRFAQCSVLLHRNAALPWFILVPDTDAEDILDLGADQLQQVMLECQGVSRFL' A
#
# COMPACT_ATOMS: atom_id res chain seq x y z
N MET A 1 11.37 3.97 6.58
CA MET A 1 11.52 2.90 5.59
C MET A 1 11.50 3.49 4.19
N THR A 2 12.10 2.80 3.22
CA THR A 2 12.27 3.28 1.86
C THR A 2 11.40 2.45 0.93
N ILE A 3 10.45 3.08 0.25
CA ILE A 3 9.64 2.42 -0.78
C ILE A 3 10.58 1.97 -1.90
N HIS A 4 10.40 0.73 -2.39
CA HIS A 4 11.24 0.17 -3.44
C HIS A 4 11.31 1.12 -4.66
N PRO A 5 12.51 1.38 -5.22
CA PRO A 5 12.70 2.40 -6.27
C PRO A 5 11.85 2.15 -7.51
N GLN A 6 11.57 0.89 -7.85
CA GLN A 6 10.68 0.54 -8.96
C GLN A 6 9.25 1.04 -8.73
N LEU A 7 8.70 0.89 -7.51
CA LEU A 7 7.36 1.39 -7.19
C LEU A 7 7.29 2.93 -7.29
N LEU A 8 8.36 3.62 -6.88
CA LEU A 8 8.45 5.08 -7.02
C LEU A 8 8.52 5.53 -8.50
N ALA A 9 9.16 4.74 -9.36
CA ALA A 9 9.23 5.01 -10.79
C ALA A 9 7.87 4.77 -11.48
N ASP A 10 7.16 3.72 -11.10
CA ASP A 10 5.94 3.26 -11.79
C ASP A 10 4.64 3.84 -11.19
N CYS A 11 4.71 4.46 -10.01
CA CYS A 11 3.54 5.00 -9.33
C CYS A 11 3.65 6.51 -9.04
N HIS A 12 2.50 7.09 -8.70
CA HIS A 12 2.37 8.36 -8.01
C HIS A 12 2.13 8.09 -6.52
N MET A 13 2.88 8.73 -5.63
CA MET A 13 2.59 8.67 -4.20
C MET A 13 1.44 9.61 -3.88
N ILE A 14 0.31 9.05 -3.44
CA ILE A 14 -0.94 9.80 -3.19
C ILE A 14 -1.01 10.25 -1.73
N GLY A 15 -0.50 9.45 -0.82
CA GLY A 15 -0.53 9.74 0.61
C GLY A 15 -0.05 8.57 1.45
N ARG A 16 -0.36 8.61 2.74
CA ARG A 16 -0.02 7.55 3.69
C ARG A 16 -1.15 7.40 4.70
N PHE A 17 -1.41 6.16 5.08
CA PHE A 17 -2.16 5.78 6.27
C PHE A 17 -1.20 5.60 7.45
N ALA A 18 -1.69 4.99 8.54
CA ALA A 18 -0.89 4.72 9.73
C ALA A 18 0.14 3.63 9.49
N GLN A 19 -0.22 2.58 8.73
CA GLN A 19 0.65 1.44 8.44
C GLN A 19 1.03 1.32 6.97
N CYS A 20 0.30 1.92 6.02
CA CYS A 20 0.62 1.83 4.59
C CYS A 20 0.91 3.17 3.92
N SER A 21 1.82 3.16 2.95
CA SER A 21 1.89 4.21 1.94
C SER A 21 0.92 3.88 0.79
N VAL A 22 0.21 4.88 0.28
CA VAL A 22 -0.77 4.73 -0.80
C VAL A 22 -0.17 5.23 -2.10
N LEU A 23 -0.06 4.31 -3.06
CA LEU A 23 0.46 4.57 -4.39
C LEU A 23 -0.67 4.39 -5.42
N LEU A 24 -0.64 5.19 -6.47
CA LEU A 24 -1.48 5.02 -7.66
C LEU A 24 -0.58 4.69 -8.84
N HIS A 25 -0.81 3.54 -9.48
CA HIS A 25 -0.04 3.14 -10.63
C HIS A 25 -0.23 4.12 -11.80
N ARG A 26 0.84 4.45 -12.52
CA ARG A 26 0.82 5.47 -13.59
C ARG A 26 0.02 5.07 -14.83
N ASN A 27 -0.24 3.78 -15.03
CA ASN A 27 -1.09 3.31 -16.11
C ASN A 27 -2.55 3.69 -15.83
N ALA A 28 -3.05 4.70 -16.54
CA ALA A 28 -4.40 5.23 -16.40
C ALA A 28 -5.51 4.35 -17.02
N ALA A 29 -5.20 3.15 -17.51
CA ALA A 29 -6.21 2.23 -18.03
C ALA A 29 -7.23 1.81 -16.96
N LEU A 30 -6.80 1.73 -15.68
CA LEU A 30 -7.63 1.40 -14.53
C LEU A 30 -7.13 2.16 -13.28
N PRO A 31 -8.02 2.51 -12.33
CA PRO A 31 -7.62 3.13 -11.06
C PRO A 31 -6.96 2.08 -10.14
N TRP A 32 -5.68 1.79 -10.39
CA TRP A 32 -4.94 0.77 -9.67
C TRP A 32 -4.17 1.37 -8.49
N PHE A 33 -4.76 1.22 -7.30
CA PHE A 33 -4.12 1.58 -6.04
C PHE A 33 -3.27 0.43 -5.50
N ILE A 34 -2.09 0.77 -4.97
CA ILE A 34 -1.16 -0.16 -4.33
C ILE A 34 -0.90 0.37 -2.93
N LEU A 35 -1.19 -0.44 -1.91
CA LEU A 35 -0.84 -0.15 -0.52
C LEU A 35 0.48 -0.85 -0.20
N VAL A 36 1.44 -0.09 0.31
CA VAL A 36 2.76 -0.61 0.71
C VAL A 36 2.88 -0.49 2.23
N PRO A 37 2.77 -1.60 2.98
CA PRO A 37 2.94 -1.60 4.42
C PRO A 37 4.34 -1.12 4.84
N ASP A 38 4.44 -0.41 5.96
CA ASP A 38 5.70 0.04 6.58
C ASP A 38 6.28 -1.13 7.39
N THR A 39 6.84 -2.10 6.66
CA THR A 39 7.44 -3.32 7.21
C THR A 39 8.50 -3.88 6.27
N ASP A 40 9.49 -4.57 6.83
CA ASP A 40 10.54 -5.28 6.06
C ASP A 40 10.09 -6.70 5.66
N ALA A 41 8.88 -7.10 6.03
CA ALA A 41 8.31 -8.39 5.64
C ALA A 41 8.08 -8.47 4.13
N GLU A 42 8.46 -9.60 3.55
CA GLU A 42 8.31 -9.86 2.11
C GLU A 42 6.91 -10.42 1.77
N ASP A 43 6.28 -11.13 2.71
CA ASP A 43 4.92 -11.66 2.58
C ASP A 43 3.98 -11.02 3.63
N ILE A 44 2.72 -10.84 3.26
CA ILE A 44 1.66 -10.36 4.16
C ILE A 44 1.44 -11.31 5.34
N LEU A 45 1.74 -12.60 5.18
CA LEU A 45 1.61 -13.63 6.21
C LEU A 45 2.73 -13.56 7.27
N ASP A 46 3.83 -12.86 6.99
CA ASP A 46 4.92 -12.65 7.95
C ASP A 46 4.64 -11.47 8.91
N LEU A 47 3.56 -10.72 8.68
CA LEU A 47 3.16 -9.62 9.54
C LEU A 47 2.66 -10.11 10.90
N GLY A 48 2.98 -9.34 11.95
CA GLY A 48 2.34 -9.52 13.25
C GLY A 48 0.83 -9.31 13.15
N ALA A 49 0.05 -10.05 13.96
CA ALA A 49 -1.41 -10.07 13.87
C ALA A 49 -2.05 -8.67 13.90
N ASP A 50 -1.56 -7.78 14.76
CA ASP A 50 -2.07 -6.40 14.87
C ASP A 50 -1.77 -5.58 13.61
N GLN A 51 -0.58 -5.73 13.04
CA GLN A 51 -0.18 -5.03 11.82
C GLN A 51 -0.98 -5.54 10.61
N LEU A 52 -1.10 -6.86 10.48
CA LEU A 52 -1.93 -7.49 9.45
C LEU A 52 -3.37 -6.97 9.52
N GLN A 53 -3.96 -6.92 10.72
CA GLN A 53 -5.32 -6.40 10.90
C GLN A 53 -5.43 -4.93 10.46
N GLN A 54 -4.47 -4.08 10.81
CA GLN A 54 -4.47 -2.67 10.39
C GLN A 54 -4.34 -2.52 8.87
N VAL A 55 -3.40 -3.24 8.24
CA VAL A 55 -3.24 -3.23 6.78
C VAL A 55 -4.54 -3.64 6.08
N MET A 56 -5.24 -4.67 6.59
CA MET A 56 -6.52 -5.10 6.02
C MET A 56 -7.63 -4.06 6.18
N LEU A 57 -7.66 -3.30 7.28
CA LEU A 57 -8.60 -2.18 7.47
C LEU A 57 -8.31 -1.03 6.50
N GLU A 58 -7.04 -0.70 6.28
CA GLU A 58 -6.63 0.33 5.32
C GLU A 58 -6.98 -0.07 3.88
N CYS A 59 -6.80 -1.34 3.51
CA CYS A 59 -7.27 -1.90 2.23
C CYS A 59 -8.78 -1.72 2.03
N GLN A 60 -9.58 -2.01 3.06
CA GLN A 60 -11.03 -1.75 3.02
C GLN A 60 -11.37 -0.28 2.83
N GLY A 61 -10.58 0.62 3.45
CA GLY A 61 -10.72 2.07 3.29
C GLY A 61 -10.55 2.52 1.85
N VAL A 62 -9.49 2.04 1.18
CA VAL A 62 -9.24 2.35 -0.25
C VAL A 62 -10.29 1.72 -1.14
N SER A 63 -10.69 0.47 -0.88
CA SER A 63 -11.73 -0.19 -1.67
C SER A 63 -13.08 0.51 -1.59
N ARG A 64 -13.40 1.21 -0.49
CA ARG A 64 -14.64 1.99 -0.34
C ARG A 64 -14.62 3.31 -1.10
N PHE A 65 -13.42 3.84 -1.36
CA PHE A 65 -13.25 5.08 -2.10
C PHE A 65 -13.48 4.88 -3.61
N LEU A 66 -13.20 3.67 -4.12
CA LEU A 66 -13.48 3.24 -5.49
C LEU A 66 -14.98 3.04 -5.73
#